data_AF-A0A254TS86-F1
#
_entry.id   AF-A0A254TS86-F1
#
_cell.length_a   1.000
_cell.length_b   1.000
_cell.length_c   1.000
_cell.angle_alpha   90.00
_cell.angle_beta   90.00
_cell.angle_gamma   90.00
#
_symmetry.space_group_name_H-M   'P 1'
#
loop_
_entity.id
_entity.type
_entity.pdbx_description
1 polymer ?
#
loop_
_entity_poly.entity_id
_entity_poly.type
_entity_poly.pdbx_seq_one_letter_code
_entity_poly.pdbx_strand_id
1 'polypeptide(L)'
;MQRLIQDKRIQDAATPALSHPDYHKRNIYVSLEDPTIITGLIDWQSTSIEPAFIYANETPDFATPPHLDDEQPTTPITITTARERKDASICHQTYNVALVGLVPQLRPARLLDPTLFRLFHYTHLTWTGSAAAIRQDLIELSDRWAELGLQGTCPYSLTDEERERHAREYEDFEAVQGLKLWLKDVLNTDSDGWIPNDVWDAARDAHRAAYEEWIQTAREFEDRGEEGMTVEKAERLWPFDAR
;
A
#
# COMPACT_ATOMS: atom_id res chain seq x y z
N MET A 1 -0.52 5.47 -21.63
CA MET A 1 -0.84 4.03 -21.83
C MET A 1 -0.36 3.46 -23.16
N GLN A 2 -0.83 3.90 -24.33
CA GLN A 2 -0.46 3.27 -25.62
C GLN A 2 1.07 3.16 -25.86
N ARG A 3 1.84 4.21 -25.54
CA ARG A 3 3.31 4.17 -25.65
C ARG A 3 3.97 3.19 -24.67
N LEU A 4 3.41 3.03 -23.47
CA LEU A 4 3.92 2.09 -22.46
C LEU A 4 3.72 0.64 -22.90
N ILE A 5 2.57 0.31 -23.47
CA ILE A 5 2.28 -1.06 -23.94
C ILE A 5 3.22 -1.49 -25.10
N GLN A 6 3.79 -0.53 -25.82
CA GLN A 6 4.78 -0.78 -26.87
C GLN A 6 6.21 -0.92 -26.34
N ASP A 7 6.47 -0.57 -25.07
CA ASP A 7 7.79 -0.71 -24.46
C ASP A 7 8.14 -2.19 -24.27
N LYS A 8 9.30 -2.59 -24.79
CA LYS A 8 9.73 -4.00 -24.76
C LYS A 8 9.91 -4.53 -23.34
N ARG A 9 10.34 -3.71 -22.39
CA ARG A 9 10.52 -4.11 -20.99
C ARG A 9 9.18 -4.43 -20.35
N ILE A 10 8.16 -3.62 -20.64
CA ILE A 10 6.79 -3.86 -20.18
C ILE A 10 6.24 -5.14 -20.80
N GLN A 11 6.44 -5.36 -22.10
CA GLN A 11 6.02 -6.60 -22.77
C GLN A 11 6.68 -7.86 -22.20
N ASP A 12 7.99 -7.79 -21.91
CA ASP A 12 8.73 -8.92 -21.32
C ASP A 12 8.29 -9.21 -19.89
N ALA A 13 7.90 -8.16 -19.14
CA ALA A 13 7.30 -8.26 -17.81
C ALA A 13 5.81 -8.65 -17.82
N ALA A 14 5.14 -8.60 -18.98
CA ALA A 14 3.72 -8.87 -19.13
C ALA A 14 3.40 -10.36 -19.38
N THR A 15 4.30 -11.28 -19.03
CA THR A 15 4.06 -12.72 -19.20
C THR A 15 2.73 -13.09 -18.52
N PRO A 16 1.78 -13.72 -19.22
CA PRO A 16 0.50 -14.10 -18.63
C PRO A 16 0.71 -15.06 -17.45
N ALA A 17 0.26 -14.67 -16.26
CA ALA A 17 0.40 -15.45 -15.05
C ALA A 17 -0.97 -15.68 -14.40
N LEU A 18 -1.28 -16.94 -14.08
CA LEU A 18 -2.41 -17.25 -13.21
C LEU A 18 -2.08 -16.73 -11.81
N SER A 19 -2.81 -15.71 -11.37
CA SER A 19 -2.54 -15.00 -10.14
C SER A 19 -3.65 -15.25 -9.11
N HIS A 20 -3.24 -15.51 -7.87
CA HIS A 20 -4.14 -15.57 -6.72
C HIS A 20 -4.05 -14.24 -5.98
N PRO A 21 -4.93 -13.25 -6.25
CA PRO A 21 -4.76 -11.89 -5.73
C PRO A 21 -4.91 -11.78 -4.21
N ASP A 22 -5.57 -12.75 -3.56
CA ASP A 22 -5.76 -12.75 -2.11
C ASP A 22 -4.82 -13.75 -1.40
N TYR A 23 -3.52 -13.65 -1.69
CA TYR A 23 -2.53 -14.60 -1.20
C TYR A 23 -2.00 -14.22 0.21
N HIS A 24 -2.84 -14.43 1.23
CA HIS A 24 -2.49 -14.19 2.63
C HIS A 24 -2.52 -15.46 3.49
N LYS A 25 -1.88 -15.45 4.67
CA LYS A 25 -1.70 -16.63 5.54
C LYS A 25 -2.98 -17.39 5.90
N ARG A 26 -4.14 -16.71 5.96
CA ARG A 26 -5.43 -17.36 6.29
C ARG A 26 -5.96 -18.25 5.14
N ASN A 27 -5.41 -18.11 3.94
CA ASN A 27 -5.76 -18.91 2.76
C ASN A 27 -4.77 -20.07 2.51
N ILE A 28 -3.81 -20.27 3.42
CA ILE A 28 -2.78 -21.31 3.32
C ILE A 28 -2.97 -22.32 4.45
N TYR A 29 -3.29 -23.57 4.10
CA TYR A 29 -3.29 -24.68 5.03
C TYR A 29 -1.93 -25.37 5.06
N VAL A 30 -1.47 -25.71 6.27
CA VAL A 30 -0.23 -26.45 6.51
C VAL A 30 -0.52 -27.73 7.29
N SER A 31 0.40 -28.69 7.27
CA SER A 31 0.27 -29.93 8.06
C SER A 31 0.35 -29.64 9.55
N LEU A 32 -0.40 -30.41 10.35
CA LEU A 32 -0.35 -30.36 11.82
C LEU A 32 0.95 -30.95 12.37
N GLU A 33 1.51 -31.93 11.66
CA GLU A 33 2.74 -32.63 12.01
C GLU A 33 3.99 -31.87 11.56
N ASP A 34 3.93 -31.22 10.39
CA ASP A 34 5.01 -30.41 9.83
C ASP A 34 4.47 -29.13 9.14
N PRO A 35 4.51 -27.97 9.83
CA PRO A 35 4.04 -26.69 9.29
C PRO A 35 4.81 -26.16 8.07
N THR A 36 5.93 -26.79 7.69
CA THR A 36 6.65 -26.43 6.45
C THR A 36 6.00 -27.00 5.20
N ILE A 37 5.08 -27.96 5.37
CA ILE A 37 4.35 -28.60 4.28
C ILE A 37 3.01 -27.90 4.08
N ILE A 38 2.86 -27.24 2.94
CA ILE A 38 1.57 -26.69 2.48
C ILE A 38 0.67 -27.86 2.05
N THR A 39 -0.51 -27.96 2.65
CA THR A 39 -1.49 -29.02 2.38
C THR A 39 -2.64 -28.55 1.51
N GLY A 40 -2.88 -27.23 1.43
CA GLY A 40 -3.93 -26.68 0.58
C GLY A 40 -3.87 -25.16 0.46
N LEU A 41 -4.34 -24.67 -0.67
CA LEU A 41 -4.60 -23.25 -0.95
C LEU A 41 -6.09 -23.10 -1.26
N ILE A 42 -6.76 -22.17 -0.61
CA ILE A 42 -8.19 -21.89 -0.78
C ILE A 42 -8.41 -20.47 -1.30
N ASP A 43 -9.67 -20.11 -1.50
CA ASP A 43 -10.11 -18.76 -1.90
C ASP A 43 -9.76 -18.35 -3.34
N TRP A 44 -9.88 -19.31 -4.26
CA TRP A 44 -9.60 -19.11 -5.69
C TRP A 44 -10.64 -18.24 -6.44
N GLN A 45 -11.66 -17.70 -5.78
CA GLN A 45 -12.80 -17.03 -6.44
C GLN A 45 -12.42 -15.76 -7.21
N SER A 46 -11.30 -15.13 -6.85
CA SER A 46 -10.77 -13.92 -7.51
C SER A 46 -9.62 -14.22 -8.48
N THR A 47 -9.33 -15.49 -8.75
CA THR A 47 -8.20 -15.90 -9.60
C THR A 47 -8.40 -15.44 -11.05
N SER A 48 -7.39 -14.82 -11.63
CA SER A 48 -7.38 -14.41 -13.03
C SER A 48 -6.02 -14.62 -13.69
N ILE A 49 -6.00 -14.57 -15.03
CA ILE A 49 -4.76 -14.53 -15.81
C ILE A 49 -4.48 -13.07 -16.11
N GLU A 50 -3.42 -12.54 -15.51
CA GLU A 50 -3.02 -11.13 -15.62
C GLU A 50 -1.56 -11.01 -16.07
N PRO A 51 -1.11 -9.85 -16.56
CA PRO A 51 0.31 -9.57 -16.72
C PRO A 51 1.06 -9.79 -15.40
N ALA A 52 2.17 -10.53 -15.42
CA ALA A 52 2.91 -10.86 -14.19
C ALA A 52 3.26 -9.66 -13.31
N PHE A 53 3.52 -8.48 -13.89
CA PHE A 53 3.82 -7.26 -13.12
C PHE A 53 2.66 -6.74 -12.26
N ILE A 54 1.42 -7.21 -12.46
CA ILE A 54 0.29 -6.79 -11.62
C ILE A 54 0.53 -7.22 -10.17
N TYR A 55 0.80 -8.50 -9.92
CA TYR A 55 0.96 -9.04 -8.57
C TYR A 55 2.40 -9.36 -8.17
N ALA A 56 3.36 -9.37 -9.11
CA ALA A 56 4.75 -9.76 -8.81
C ALA A 56 5.43 -8.89 -7.75
N ASN A 57 5.03 -7.63 -7.61
CA ASN A 57 5.62 -6.69 -6.65
C ASN A 57 4.84 -6.57 -5.34
N GLU A 58 3.73 -7.30 -5.19
CA GLU A 58 3.01 -7.38 -3.94
C GLU A 58 3.74 -8.27 -2.93
N THR A 59 3.79 -7.82 -1.68
CA THR A 59 4.37 -8.58 -0.57
C THR A 59 3.21 -9.13 0.26
N PRO A 60 3.06 -10.46 0.35
CA PRO A 60 2.01 -11.07 1.15
C PRO A 60 2.28 -10.89 2.65
N ASP A 61 1.23 -10.99 3.46
CA ASP A 61 1.25 -10.66 4.89
C ASP A 61 2.29 -11.46 5.72
N PHE A 62 2.57 -12.70 5.33
CA PHE A 62 3.57 -13.55 5.98
C PHE A 62 5.03 -13.21 5.60
N ALA A 63 5.23 -12.39 4.57
CA ALA A 63 6.54 -11.92 4.10
C ALA A 63 6.71 -10.39 4.25
N THR A 64 5.75 -9.71 4.87
CA THR A 64 5.82 -8.28 5.18
C THR A 64 6.97 -8.02 6.17
N PRO A 65 7.85 -7.06 5.90
CA PRO A 65 8.92 -6.72 6.82
C PRO A 65 8.32 -6.12 8.11
N PRO A 66 9.00 -6.27 9.26
CA PRO A 66 8.59 -5.57 10.47
C PRO A 66 8.67 -4.05 10.23
N HIS A 67 7.68 -3.29 10.70
CA HIS A 67 7.76 -1.82 10.69
C HIS A 67 9.04 -1.39 11.43
N LEU A 68 9.85 -0.56 10.78
CA LEU A 68 11.15 -0.10 11.30
C LEU A 68 11.04 1.17 12.14
N ASP A 69 9.85 1.75 12.26
CA ASP A 69 9.65 2.97 13.05
C ASP A 69 9.53 2.63 14.53
N ASP A 70 10.60 2.89 15.27
CA ASP A 70 10.74 2.67 16.71
C ASP A 70 9.85 3.61 17.58
N GLU A 71 8.78 4.24 17.06
CA GLU A 71 7.99 5.22 17.82
C GLU A 71 6.46 5.03 17.85
N GLN A 72 5.86 4.03 17.18
CA GLN A 72 4.41 3.77 17.31
C GLN A 72 4.07 2.29 17.51
N PRO A 73 3.15 1.94 18.44
CA PRO A 73 2.83 0.56 18.77
C PRO A 73 1.91 -0.05 17.70
N THR A 74 2.48 -0.48 16.57
CA THR A 74 1.74 -1.07 15.45
C THR A 74 1.30 -2.52 15.69
N THR A 75 -0.01 -2.80 15.58
CA THR A 75 -0.74 -4.08 15.38
C THR A 75 -0.42 -5.30 16.26
N PRO A 76 -1.37 -6.23 16.50
CA PRO A 76 -1.19 -7.36 17.41
C PRO A 76 -0.38 -8.51 16.80
N ILE A 77 0.60 -8.22 15.93
CA ILE A 77 1.80 -9.06 15.87
C ILE A 77 2.79 -8.36 16.78
N THR A 78 2.66 -8.63 18.07
CA THR A 78 3.63 -8.19 19.06
C THR A 78 4.94 -8.87 18.68
N ILE A 79 5.75 -8.24 17.83
CA ILE A 79 7.13 -8.63 17.59
C ILE A 79 7.89 -8.20 18.84
N THR A 80 7.70 -8.98 19.89
CA THR A 80 8.15 -8.70 21.26
C THR A 80 9.67 -8.78 21.38
N THR A 81 10.33 -9.49 20.46
CA THR A 81 11.75 -9.77 20.56
C THR A 81 12.54 -9.32 19.33
N ALA A 82 13.79 -8.90 19.56
CA ALA A 82 14.75 -8.63 18.49
C ALA A 82 14.96 -9.83 17.55
N ARG A 83 14.74 -11.05 18.07
CA ARG A 83 14.80 -12.28 17.29
C ARG A 83 13.68 -12.35 16.26
N GLU A 84 12.44 -12.10 16.66
CA GLU A 84 11.30 -12.14 15.74
C GLU A 84 11.42 -11.05 14.65
N ARG A 85 11.91 -9.84 14.99
CA ARG A 85 12.21 -8.80 13.98
C ARG A 85 13.22 -9.29 12.96
N LYS A 86 14.29 -9.95 13.44
CA LYS A 86 15.33 -10.52 12.58
C LYS A 86 14.78 -11.64 11.70
N ASP A 87 13.99 -12.55 12.27
CA ASP A 87 13.40 -13.68 11.55
C ASP A 87 12.43 -13.19 10.46
N ALA A 88 11.60 -12.19 10.74
CA ALA A 88 10.72 -11.55 9.75
C ALA A 88 11.51 -10.84 8.63
N SER A 89 12.61 -10.14 8.98
CA SER A 89 13.51 -9.53 7.99
C SER A 89 14.14 -10.58 7.07
N ILE A 90 14.60 -11.71 7.63
CA ILE A 90 15.14 -12.84 6.86
C ILE A 90 14.05 -13.43 5.95
N CYS A 91 12.82 -13.60 6.45
CA CYS A 91 11.69 -14.09 5.66
C CYS A 91 11.44 -13.18 4.45
N HIS A 92 11.32 -11.87 4.68
CA HIS A 92 11.11 -10.88 3.63
C HIS A 92 12.21 -10.90 2.56
N GLN A 93 13.48 -10.91 2.98
CA GLN A 93 14.62 -10.97 2.05
C GLN A 93 14.63 -12.28 1.26
N THR A 94 14.39 -13.40 1.94
CA THR A 94 14.35 -14.73 1.31
C THR A 94 13.23 -14.82 0.30
N TYR A 95 12.03 -14.31 0.61
CA TYR A 95 10.89 -14.25 -0.31
C TYR A 95 11.25 -13.49 -1.59
N ASN A 96 11.82 -12.28 -1.46
CA ASN A 96 12.22 -11.47 -2.61
C ASN A 96 13.28 -12.15 -3.49
N VAL A 97 14.29 -12.77 -2.88
CA VAL A 97 15.36 -13.48 -3.60
C VAL A 97 14.83 -14.75 -4.26
N ALA A 98 14.00 -15.52 -3.55
CA ALA A 98 13.41 -16.75 -4.04
C ALA A 98 12.47 -16.50 -5.23
N LEU A 99 11.63 -15.46 -5.20
CA LEU A 99 10.79 -15.11 -6.33
C LEU A 99 11.60 -14.79 -7.59
N VAL A 100 12.69 -14.04 -7.45
CA VAL A 100 13.54 -13.65 -8.59
C VAL A 100 14.38 -14.84 -9.10
N GLY A 101 14.85 -15.70 -8.19
CA GLY A 101 15.77 -16.80 -8.50
C GLY A 101 15.10 -18.12 -8.89
N LEU A 102 13.98 -18.46 -8.24
CA LEU A 102 13.29 -19.75 -8.41
C LEU A 102 12.08 -19.66 -9.35
N VAL A 103 11.60 -18.45 -9.65
CA VAL A 103 10.50 -18.24 -10.61
C VAL A 103 10.97 -17.36 -11.78
N PRO A 104 11.76 -17.93 -12.73
CA PRO A 104 12.35 -17.14 -13.83
C PRO A 104 11.34 -16.34 -14.66
N GLN A 105 10.09 -16.81 -14.73
CA GLN A 105 9.00 -16.13 -15.45
C GLN A 105 8.57 -14.81 -14.80
N LEU A 106 8.74 -14.66 -13.48
CA LEU A 106 8.41 -13.43 -12.77
C LEU A 106 9.60 -12.45 -12.71
N ARG A 107 10.82 -12.90 -13.03
CA ARG A 107 12.02 -12.08 -12.94
C ARG A 107 11.93 -10.76 -13.72
N PRO A 108 11.45 -10.71 -14.98
CA PRO A 108 11.29 -9.44 -15.68
C PRO A 108 10.33 -8.48 -14.98
N ALA A 109 9.22 -8.99 -14.44
CA ALA A 109 8.22 -8.21 -13.69
C ALA A 109 8.77 -7.67 -12.36
N ARG A 110 9.57 -8.48 -11.65
CA ARG A 110 10.22 -8.13 -10.38
C ARG A 110 11.33 -7.10 -10.52
N LEU A 111 11.94 -7.00 -11.69
CA LEU A 111 13.03 -6.07 -11.98
C LEU A 111 12.58 -4.84 -12.79
N LEU A 112 11.31 -4.78 -13.17
CA LEU A 112 10.74 -3.66 -13.91
C LEU A 112 10.66 -2.44 -12.99
N ASP A 113 11.02 -1.27 -13.50
CA ASP A 113 10.86 -0.01 -12.78
C ASP A 113 9.37 0.23 -12.47
N PRO A 114 8.98 0.45 -11.20
CA PRO A 114 7.59 0.69 -10.82
C PRO A 114 6.88 1.77 -11.63
N THR A 115 7.57 2.86 -11.99
CA THR A 115 6.98 3.96 -12.76
C THR A 115 6.49 3.51 -14.14
N LEU A 116 6.99 2.39 -14.67
CA LEU A 116 6.55 1.81 -15.94
C LEU A 116 5.26 0.98 -15.83
N PHE A 117 4.91 0.45 -14.65
CA PHE A 117 3.77 -0.45 -14.50
C PHE A 117 2.69 -0.01 -13.49
N ARG A 118 2.97 0.90 -12.53
CA ARG A 118 1.98 1.29 -11.50
C ARG A 118 0.68 1.84 -12.09
N LEU A 119 0.75 2.56 -13.21
CA LEU A 119 -0.46 3.05 -13.90
C LEU A 119 -1.42 1.93 -14.34
N PHE A 120 -0.91 0.73 -14.58
CA PHE A 120 -1.75 -0.43 -14.92
C PHE A 120 -2.45 -1.00 -13.69
N HIS A 121 -1.94 -0.80 -12.47
CA HIS A 121 -2.62 -1.27 -11.25
C HIS A 121 -3.97 -0.59 -11.04
N TYR A 122 -4.07 0.70 -11.40
CA TYR A 122 -5.30 1.45 -11.22
C TYR A 122 -6.46 0.99 -12.10
N THR A 123 -6.24 0.17 -13.14
CA THR A 123 -7.35 -0.39 -13.93
C THR A 123 -8.24 -1.32 -13.11
N HIS A 124 -7.71 -1.87 -12.01
CA HIS A 124 -8.45 -2.74 -11.08
C HIS A 124 -8.95 -1.98 -9.84
N LEU A 125 -8.60 -0.70 -9.69
CA LEU A 125 -8.89 0.11 -8.50
C LEU A 125 -9.88 1.25 -8.80
N THR A 126 -10.82 1.07 -9.72
CA THR A 126 -11.70 2.15 -10.20
C THR A 126 -12.57 2.81 -9.12
N TRP A 127 -12.79 2.16 -7.98
CA TRP A 127 -13.56 2.70 -6.85
C TRP A 127 -12.76 2.85 -5.55
N THR A 128 -11.61 2.18 -5.41
CA THR A 128 -10.70 2.29 -4.25
C THR A 128 -9.49 3.18 -4.52
N GLY A 129 -9.12 3.35 -5.79
CA GLY A 129 -7.99 4.14 -6.25
C GLY A 129 -8.30 5.62 -6.14
N SER A 130 -7.40 6.36 -5.50
CA SER A 130 -7.51 7.82 -5.39
C SER A 130 -7.07 8.51 -6.67
N ALA A 131 -7.85 9.48 -7.14
CA ALA A 131 -7.45 10.36 -8.24
C ALA A 131 -6.12 11.08 -7.96
N ALA A 132 -5.84 11.40 -6.69
CA ALA A 132 -4.57 11.99 -6.28
C ALA A 132 -3.40 11.01 -6.50
N ALA A 133 -3.55 9.73 -6.16
CA ALA A 133 -2.51 8.72 -6.39
C ALA A 133 -2.22 8.52 -7.88
N ILE A 134 -3.27 8.40 -8.71
CA ILE A 134 -3.11 8.27 -10.17
C ILE A 134 -2.39 9.50 -10.75
N ARG A 135 -2.76 10.71 -10.29
CA ARG A 135 -2.15 11.95 -10.75
C ARG A 135 -0.68 12.04 -10.33
N GLN A 136 -0.35 11.60 -9.12
CA GLN A 136 1.04 11.51 -8.66
C GLN A 136 1.88 10.57 -9.54
N ASP A 137 1.37 9.39 -9.86
CA ASP A 137 2.07 8.44 -10.73
C ASP A 137 2.26 8.94 -12.16
N LEU A 138 1.26 9.67 -12.69
CA LEU A 138 1.39 10.34 -13.99
C LEU A 138 2.44 11.45 -13.98
N ILE A 139 2.54 12.21 -12.88
CA ILE A 139 3.55 13.23 -12.68
C ILE A 139 4.94 12.60 -12.65
N GLU A 140 5.16 11.59 -11.82
CA GLU A 140 6.45 10.91 -11.72
C GLU A 140 6.87 10.28 -13.06
N LEU A 141 5.93 9.65 -13.76
CA LEU A 141 6.19 9.12 -15.11
C LEU A 141 6.56 10.23 -16.10
N SER A 142 5.92 11.40 -16.03
CA SER A 142 6.23 12.53 -16.89
C SER A 142 7.61 13.10 -16.59
N ASP A 143 7.95 13.27 -15.32
CA ASP A 143 9.23 13.83 -14.88
C ASP A 143 10.40 12.89 -15.20
N ARG A 144 10.20 11.58 -15.05
CA ARG A 144 11.20 10.54 -15.36
C ARG A 144 11.17 10.07 -16.82
N TRP A 145 10.34 10.64 -17.69
CA TRP A 145 10.11 10.13 -19.05
C TRP A 145 11.40 9.91 -19.86
N ALA A 146 12.29 10.92 -19.86
CA ALA A 146 13.56 10.87 -20.56
C ALA A 146 14.58 9.94 -19.89
N GLU A 147 14.62 9.92 -18.54
CA GLU A 147 15.46 9.01 -17.74
C GLU A 147 15.11 7.55 -18.01
N LEU A 148 13.82 7.24 -18.08
CA LEU A 148 13.30 5.92 -18.40
C LEU A 148 13.55 5.50 -19.86
N GLY A 149 14.08 6.39 -20.70
CA GLY A 149 14.40 6.13 -22.10
C GLY A 149 13.16 5.98 -23.00
N LEU A 150 12.01 6.54 -22.59
CA LEU A 150 10.77 6.45 -23.36
C LEU A 150 10.83 7.36 -24.59
N GLN A 151 10.35 6.85 -25.73
CA GLN A 151 10.44 7.57 -27.00
C GLN A 151 9.46 8.75 -27.10
N GLY A 152 9.95 9.84 -27.70
CA GLY A 152 9.21 11.08 -27.93
C GLY A 152 8.96 11.87 -26.65
N THR A 153 8.05 12.84 -26.71
CA THR A 153 7.63 13.62 -25.54
C THR A 153 6.53 12.89 -24.76
N CYS A 154 6.53 13.05 -23.44
CA CYS A 154 5.43 12.60 -22.60
C CYS A 154 4.13 13.30 -23.03
N PRO A 155 3.03 12.56 -23.29
CA PRO A 155 1.76 13.18 -23.65
C PRO A 155 1.06 13.85 -22.46
N TYR A 156 1.49 13.53 -21.24
CA TYR A 156 0.96 14.13 -20.02
C TYR A 156 1.88 15.27 -19.57
N SER A 157 1.39 16.49 -19.67
CA SER A 157 2.09 17.71 -19.25
C SER A 157 1.18 18.53 -18.35
N LEU A 158 1.76 19.12 -17.30
CA LEU A 158 1.08 20.00 -16.37
C LEU A 158 1.73 21.38 -16.38
N THR A 159 0.94 22.41 -16.12
CA THR A 159 1.48 23.74 -15.78
C THR A 159 2.06 23.74 -14.36
N ASP A 160 2.89 24.73 -14.05
CA ASP A 160 3.45 24.88 -12.70
C ASP A 160 2.35 25.07 -11.65
N GLU A 161 1.32 25.87 -11.97
CA GLU A 161 0.14 26.06 -11.10
C GLU A 161 -0.60 24.74 -10.82
N GLU A 162 -0.73 23.87 -11.82
CA GLU A 162 -1.36 22.56 -11.67
C GLU A 162 -0.53 21.60 -10.83
N ARG A 163 0.80 21.69 -10.91
CA ARG A 163 1.73 20.91 -10.08
C ARG A 163 1.68 21.36 -8.64
N GLU A 164 1.72 22.66 -8.38
CA GLU A 164 1.61 23.22 -7.03
C GLU A 164 0.27 22.89 -6.38
N ARG A 165 -0.83 22.96 -7.14
CA ARG A 165 -2.15 22.54 -6.65
C ARG A 165 -2.15 21.06 -6.29
N HIS A 166 -1.65 20.19 -7.19
CA HIS A 166 -1.58 18.76 -6.93
C HIS A 166 -0.71 18.44 -5.71
N ALA A 167 0.43 19.12 -5.52
CA ALA A 167 1.29 18.90 -4.37
C ALA A 167 0.54 19.11 -3.04
N ARG A 168 -0.29 20.16 -2.93
CA ARG A 168 -1.14 20.40 -1.76
C ARG A 168 -2.23 19.34 -1.60
N GLU A 169 -2.91 18.98 -2.69
CA GLU A 169 -3.95 17.93 -2.68
C GLU A 169 -3.38 16.55 -2.31
N TYR A 170 -2.14 16.27 -2.73
CA TYR A 170 -1.46 15.01 -2.48
C TYR A 170 -0.98 14.91 -1.03
N GLU A 171 -0.50 15.99 -0.44
CA GLU A 171 -0.18 16.07 1.00
C GLU A 171 -1.41 15.74 1.86
N ASP A 172 -2.56 16.35 1.54
CA ASP A 172 -3.84 16.03 2.21
C ASP A 172 -4.20 14.55 2.04
N PHE A 173 -4.01 14.00 0.84
CA PHE A 173 -4.28 12.60 0.54
C PHE A 173 -3.39 11.66 1.38
N GLU A 174 -2.10 11.94 1.48
CA GLU A 174 -1.14 11.18 2.30
C GLU A 174 -1.49 11.25 3.78
N ALA A 175 -1.85 12.44 4.29
CA ALA A 175 -2.30 12.61 5.66
C ALA A 175 -3.55 11.75 5.96
N VAL A 176 -4.52 11.70 5.04
CA VAL A 176 -5.71 10.85 5.19
C VAL A 176 -5.37 9.36 5.11
N GLN A 177 -4.44 8.94 4.25
CA GLN A 177 -4.01 7.54 4.22
C GLN A 177 -3.32 7.14 5.53
N GLY A 178 -2.43 7.99 6.04
CA GLY A 178 -1.78 7.78 7.34
C GLY A 178 -2.80 7.70 8.48
N LEU A 179 -3.76 8.63 8.52
CA LEU A 179 -4.84 8.63 9.50
C LEU A 179 -5.67 7.33 9.43
N LYS A 180 -6.01 6.84 8.24
CA LYS A 180 -6.73 5.57 8.07
C LYS A 180 -5.94 4.38 8.60
N LEU A 181 -4.64 4.30 8.29
CA LEU A 181 -3.79 3.21 8.78
C LEU A 181 -3.70 3.22 10.31
N TRP A 182 -3.51 4.39 10.90
CA TRP A 182 -3.49 4.57 12.35
C TRP A 182 -4.84 4.23 13.00
N LEU A 183 -5.97 4.65 12.41
CA LEU A 183 -7.30 4.30 12.91
C LEU A 183 -7.58 2.79 12.86
N LYS A 184 -7.16 2.11 11.78
CA LYS A 184 -7.27 0.65 11.68
C LYS A 184 -6.55 -0.05 12.83
N ASP A 185 -5.39 0.49 13.19
CA ASP A 185 -4.57 -0.04 14.28
C ASP A 185 -5.21 0.22 15.66
N VAL A 186 -5.50 1.49 15.96
CA VAL A 186 -6.07 1.91 17.26
C VAL A 186 -7.42 1.25 17.54
N LEU A 187 -8.26 1.10 16.51
CA LEU A 187 -9.57 0.47 16.63
C LEU A 187 -9.52 -1.05 16.46
N ASN A 188 -8.35 -1.61 16.15
CA ASN A 188 -8.12 -3.02 15.87
C ASN A 188 -9.15 -3.57 14.85
N THR A 189 -9.27 -2.86 13.72
CA THR A 189 -10.25 -3.14 12.65
C THR A 189 -9.57 -3.28 11.29
N ASP A 190 -10.29 -3.79 10.32
CA ASP A 190 -9.84 -3.92 8.93
C ASP A 190 -10.15 -2.64 8.11
N SER A 191 -9.88 -2.68 6.80
CA SER A 191 -10.15 -1.54 5.92
C SER A 191 -11.64 -1.21 5.77
N ASP A 192 -12.52 -2.15 6.11
CA ASP A 192 -13.96 -1.99 6.01
C ASP A 192 -14.54 -1.41 7.32
N GLY A 193 -13.72 -1.26 8.36
CA GLY A 193 -14.12 -0.68 9.64
C GLY A 193 -15.06 -1.60 10.43
N TRP A 194 -15.04 -2.91 10.16
CA TRP A 194 -15.91 -3.85 10.83
C TRP A 194 -15.48 -4.09 12.29
N ILE A 195 -16.46 -4.06 13.21
CA ILE A 195 -16.23 -4.22 14.65
C ILE A 195 -17.27 -5.20 15.23
N PRO A 196 -16.85 -6.23 15.98
CA PRO A 196 -17.78 -7.13 16.69
C PRO A 196 -18.66 -6.39 17.71
N ASN A 197 -19.92 -6.82 17.84
CA ASN A 197 -20.88 -6.18 18.75
C ASN A 197 -20.45 -6.19 20.23
N ASP A 198 -19.72 -7.22 20.66
CA ASP A 198 -19.26 -7.38 22.03
C ASP A 198 -18.15 -6.41 22.44
N VAL A 199 -17.43 -5.82 21.46
CA VAL A 199 -16.40 -4.81 21.70
C VAL A 199 -16.81 -3.41 21.22
N TRP A 200 -18.04 -3.24 20.75
CA TRP A 200 -18.54 -1.99 20.16
C TRP A 200 -18.40 -0.77 21.09
N ASP A 201 -18.79 -0.91 22.36
CA ASP A 201 -18.70 0.20 23.32
C ASP A 201 -17.24 0.63 23.54
N ALA A 202 -16.32 -0.32 23.65
CA ALA A 202 -14.90 -0.04 23.79
C ALA A 202 -14.32 0.63 22.54
N ALA A 203 -14.72 0.18 21.35
CA ALA A 203 -14.31 0.79 20.09
C ALA A 203 -14.84 2.22 19.93
N ARG A 204 -16.07 2.50 20.37
CA ARG A 204 -16.63 3.86 20.38
C ARG A 204 -15.82 4.80 21.28
N ASP A 205 -15.43 4.32 22.45
CA ASP A 205 -14.62 5.11 23.38
C ASP A 205 -13.21 5.33 22.83
N ALA A 206 -12.59 4.30 22.22
CA ALA A 206 -11.31 4.41 21.52
C ALA A 206 -11.37 5.38 20.34
N HIS A 207 -12.45 5.36 19.55
CA HIS A 207 -12.68 6.31 18.45
C HIS A 207 -12.72 7.76 18.96
N ARG A 208 -13.41 8.03 20.08
CA ARG A 208 -13.45 9.38 20.66
C ARG A 208 -12.06 9.84 21.12
N ALA A 209 -11.34 8.97 21.81
CA ALA A 209 -9.96 9.25 22.23
C ALA A 209 -9.05 9.52 21.03
N ALA A 210 -9.18 8.72 19.95
CA ALA A 210 -8.43 8.90 18.72
C ALA A 210 -8.72 10.26 18.05
N TYR A 211 -9.99 10.68 18.01
CA TYR A 211 -10.35 12.00 17.51
C TYR A 211 -9.71 13.13 18.35
N GLU A 212 -9.79 13.01 19.68
CA GLU A 212 -9.19 13.99 20.57
C GLU A 212 -7.66 14.08 20.40
N GLU A 213 -6.98 12.94 20.26
CA GLU A 213 -5.53 12.87 20.00
C GLU A 213 -5.14 13.51 18.66
N TRP A 214 -5.90 13.23 17.60
CA TRP A 214 -5.70 13.80 16.28
C TRP A 214 -5.82 15.33 16.29
N ILE A 215 -6.89 15.86 16.90
CA ILE A 215 -7.12 17.30 17.02
C ILE A 215 -6.07 17.95 17.93
N GLN A 216 -5.68 17.27 19.02
CA GLN A 216 -4.66 17.78 19.93
C GLN A 216 -3.30 17.90 19.25
N THR A 217 -2.93 16.90 18.42
CA THR A 217 -1.72 16.98 17.60
C THR A 217 -1.77 18.17 16.67
N ALA A 218 -2.89 18.41 15.98
CA ALA A 218 -3.06 19.59 15.13
C ALA A 218 -2.90 20.92 15.89
N ARG A 219 -3.43 21.03 17.11
CA ARG A 219 -3.22 22.22 17.97
C ARG A 219 -1.75 22.43 18.29
N GLU A 220 -1.02 21.37 18.61
CA GLU A 220 0.40 21.47 18.95
C GLU A 220 1.25 21.89 17.74
N PHE A 221 0.90 21.45 16.53
CA PHE A 221 1.52 21.93 15.29
C PHE A 221 1.28 23.43 15.08
N GLU A 222 0.03 23.90 15.27
CA GLU A 222 -0.30 25.32 15.19
C GLU A 222 0.44 26.16 16.23
N ASP A 223 0.48 25.71 17.49
CA ASP A 223 1.15 26.41 18.59
C ASP A 223 2.66 26.53 18.36
N ARG A 224 3.28 25.54 17.70
CA ARG A 224 4.70 25.58 17.29
C ARG A 224 4.94 26.44 16.05
N GLY A 225 3.90 26.89 15.36
CA GLY A 225 4.00 27.65 14.11
C GLY A 225 4.53 26.83 12.95
N GLU A 226 4.37 25.50 13.00
CA GLU A 226 4.76 24.59 11.93
C GLU A 226 3.73 24.64 10.80
N GLU A 227 4.19 24.81 9.56
CA GLU A 227 3.33 24.73 8.38
C GLU A 227 2.97 23.27 8.10
N GLY A 228 1.67 22.96 7.94
CA GLY A 228 1.21 21.63 7.54
C GLY A 228 -0.19 21.26 8.01
N MET A 229 -0.37 21.09 9.33
CA MET A 229 -1.62 20.62 9.94
C MET A 229 -2.24 21.67 10.86
N THR A 230 -3.36 22.26 10.44
CA THR A 230 -4.19 23.15 11.28
C THR A 230 -5.36 22.40 11.90
N VAL A 231 -5.98 22.94 12.94
CA VAL A 231 -7.20 22.35 13.55
C VAL A 231 -8.32 22.28 12.51
N GLU A 232 -8.51 23.34 11.71
CA GLU A 232 -9.50 23.34 10.63
C GLU A 232 -9.23 22.26 9.58
N LYS A 233 -7.96 22.08 9.20
CA LYS A 233 -7.56 21.02 8.26
C LYS A 233 -7.80 19.64 8.90
N ALA A 234 -7.38 19.43 10.14
CA ALA A 234 -7.57 18.18 10.87
C ALA A 234 -9.05 17.79 10.98
N GLU A 235 -9.93 18.75 11.25
CA GLU A 235 -11.39 18.59 11.28
C GLU A 235 -11.96 18.19 9.91
N ARG A 236 -11.44 18.77 8.82
CA ARG A 236 -11.84 18.43 7.45
C ARG A 236 -11.34 17.06 7.02
N LEU A 237 -10.16 16.65 7.45
CA LEU A 237 -9.55 15.37 7.07
C LEU A 237 -10.10 14.19 7.88
N TRP A 238 -10.76 14.44 9.02
CA TRP A 238 -11.36 13.39 9.82
C TRP A 238 -12.48 12.66 9.05
N PRO A 239 -12.44 11.31 8.95
CA PRO A 239 -13.30 10.58 8.03
C PRO A 239 -14.72 10.29 8.55
N PHE A 240 -15.04 10.62 9.81
CA PHE A 240 -16.33 10.26 10.44
C PHE A 240 -17.13 11.49 10.88
N ASP A 241 -18.44 11.48 10.59
CA ASP A 241 -19.35 12.56 11.00
C ASP A 241 -19.64 12.57 12.51
N ALA A 242 -19.60 11.39 13.14
CA ALA A 242 -19.78 11.24 14.58
C ALA A 242 -18.46 11.57 15.29
N ARG A 243 -18.46 12.65 16.08
CA ARG A 243 -17.31 13.15 16.85
C ARG A 243 -17.46 12.82 18.35
#